data_AF-A0A7X2MP97-F1
#
_entry.id   AF-A0A7X2MP97-F1
#
_cell.length_a   1.000
_cell.length_b   1.000
_cell.length_c   1.000
_cell.angle_alpha   90.00
_cell.angle_beta   90.00
_cell.angle_gamma   90.00
#
_symmetry.space_group_name_H-M   'P 1'
#
loop_
_entity.id
_entity.type
_entity.pdbx_description
1 polymer ?
#
loop_
_entity_poly.entity_id
_entity_poly.type
_entity_poly.pdbx_seq_one_letter_code
_entity_poly.pdbx_strand_id
1 'polypeptide(L)'
;MSRLNPILAASAQSTEAYQQAIAQSSAAVVKWLEQPEMYQGKTVAELRERIKLDFNPQGLGNQAAIERAIEYFLKDSLSVHHPQCVAHLHCPSLVISQAAEVLINATNQSMDSWDQAPSATLIEMKLIEWLRSQVGYQPGDAGVFTSGGTQSNLMGLMLARDAWFARQGHSVQQDGLTGDLKKIKVFCSDNAHFSVQKNMALLGLGYQSVTQVKCDRFARMDMDDLRHKLAASKANGENILAIVATAGTTDAGAIDPLREIAALAAEENIWVHVDAAWGGALLLSEKYRDYLDGIELVDSITLDFHKQFFQTISCGAFLLKEARHYELMRYQAAYLNSEFDEAQGVPNLVSKSLQTTRRFDALKLWMGLEALGQKQYAEIIDHGVTLAQQ
;
A
#
# COMPACT_ATOMS: atom_id res chain seq x y z
N MET A 1 9.15 -37.32 3.39
CA MET A 1 8.12 -36.26 3.25
C MET A 1 6.86 -36.69 4.00
N SER A 2 6.07 -35.75 4.52
CA SER A 2 4.82 -36.05 5.21
C SER A 2 3.79 -36.65 4.24
N ARG A 3 3.02 -37.65 4.69
CA ARG A 3 1.90 -38.24 3.93
C ARG A 3 0.58 -37.52 4.17
N LEU A 4 0.44 -36.80 5.28
CA LEU A 4 -0.78 -36.08 5.67
C LEU A 4 -0.82 -34.65 5.13
N ASN A 5 0.36 -34.08 4.85
CA ASN A 5 0.53 -32.78 4.22
C ASN A 5 1.86 -32.78 3.43
N PRO A 6 1.89 -33.27 2.19
CA PRO A 6 3.10 -33.28 1.36
C PRO A 6 3.53 -31.86 1.00
N ILE A 7 4.83 -31.67 0.74
CA ILE A 7 5.36 -30.42 0.17
C ILE A 7 4.84 -30.30 -1.26
N LEU A 8 4.39 -29.09 -1.67
CA LEU A 8 3.90 -28.83 -3.03
C LEU A 8 5.00 -29.14 -4.06
N ALA A 9 4.74 -30.11 -4.94
CA ALA A 9 5.70 -30.63 -5.91
C ALA A 9 4.98 -31.35 -7.06
N ALA A 10 5.68 -31.63 -8.16
CA ALA A 10 5.17 -32.35 -9.33
C ALA A 10 4.94 -33.87 -9.11
N SER A 11 4.60 -34.30 -7.89
CA SER A 11 4.25 -35.69 -7.58
C SER A 11 2.74 -35.85 -7.46
N ALA A 12 2.20 -37.00 -7.90
CA ALA A 12 0.77 -37.28 -7.87
C ALA A 12 0.15 -37.08 -6.47
N GLN A 13 0.82 -37.58 -5.42
CA GLN A 13 0.38 -37.40 -4.02
C GLN A 13 0.28 -35.91 -3.63
N SER A 14 1.22 -35.09 -4.07
CA SER A 14 1.24 -33.66 -3.73
C SER A 14 0.18 -32.88 -4.50
N THR A 15 0.03 -33.17 -5.79
CA THR A 15 -1.03 -32.61 -6.64
C THR A 15 -2.43 -32.96 -6.11
N GLU A 16 -2.66 -34.23 -5.73
CA GLU A 16 -3.93 -34.68 -5.17
C GLU A 16 -4.22 -33.99 -3.82
N ALA A 17 -3.26 -33.94 -2.91
CA ALA A 17 -3.43 -33.28 -1.61
C ALA A 17 -3.71 -31.78 -1.74
N TYR A 18 -3.06 -31.10 -2.70
CA TYR A 18 -3.34 -29.71 -3.04
C TYR A 18 -4.78 -29.55 -3.58
N GLN A 19 -5.18 -30.36 -4.56
CA GLN A 19 -6.53 -30.30 -5.13
C GLN A 19 -7.62 -30.53 -4.07
N GLN A 20 -7.45 -31.53 -3.20
CA GLN A 20 -8.39 -31.82 -2.10
C GLN A 20 -8.48 -30.65 -1.11
N ALA A 21 -7.35 -30.11 -0.65
CA ALA A 21 -7.32 -29.01 0.32
C ALA A 21 -7.91 -27.71 -0.24
N ILE A 22 -7.60 -27.37 -1.50
CA ILE A 22 -8.17 -26.20 -2.18
C ILE A 22 -9.67 -26.39 -2.42
N ALA A 23 -10.12 -27.55 -2.91
CA ALA A 23 -11.54 -27.80 -3.14
C ALA A 23 -12.37 -27.73 -1.85
N GLN A 24 -11.88 -28.30 -0.74
CA GLN A 24 -12.52 -28.21 0.57
C GLN A 24 -12.61 -26.75 1.05
N SER A 25 -11.52 -25.99 0.90
CA SER A 25 -11.46 -24.58 1.30
C SER A 25 -12.40 -23.71 0.45
N SER A 26 -12.43 -23.90 -0.87
CA SER A 26 -13.35 -23.21 -1.77
C SER A 26 -14.82 -23.51 -1.44
N ALA A 27 -15.16 -24.77 -1.18
CA ALA A 27 -16.52 -25.16 -0.76
C ALA A 27 -16.93 -24.54 0.58
N ALA A 28 -15.97 -24.29 1.48
CA ALA A 28 -16.23 -23.58 2.73
C ALA A 28 -16.44 -22.08 2.53
N VAL A 29 -15.67 -21.44 1.64
CA VAL A 29 -15.86 -20.03 1.27
C VAL A 29 -17.23 -19.80 0.63
N VAL A 30 -17.68 -20.68 -0.27
CA VAL A 30 -19.03 -20.59 -0.88
C VAL A 30 -20.12 -20.59 0.20
N LYS A 31 -20.05 -21.50 1.18
CA LYS A 31 -21.00 -21.55 2.31
C LYS A 31 -20.91 -20.34 3.24
N TRP A 32 -19.76 -19.68 3.31
CA TRP A 32 -19.59 -18.46 4.10
C TRP A 32 -20.19 -17.23 3.40
N LEU A 33 -20.11 -17.15 2.07
CA LEU A 33 -20.77 -16.11 1.27
C LEU A 33 -22.30 -16.16 1.35
N GLU A 34 -22.87 -17.29 1.77
CA GLU A 34 -24.31 -17.46 2.01
C GLU A 34 -24.77 -17.00 3.41
N GLN A 35 -23.86 -16.55 4.29
CA GLN A 35 -24.23 -16.12 5.64
C GLN A 35 -24.98 -14.79 5.62
N PRO A 36 -26.18 -14.70 6.25
CA PRO A 36 -27.00 -13.50 6.20
C PRO A 36 -26.55 -12.42 7.18
N GLU A 37 -25.80 -12.76 8.24
CA GLU A 37 -25.27 -11.78 9.19
C GLU A 37 -23.90 -11.22 8.74
N MET A 38 -23.73 -9.90 8.84
CA MET A 38 -22.42 -9.26 8.68
C MET A 38 -21.40 -9.76 9.72
N TYR A 39 -21.85 -10.06 10.93
CA TYR A 39 -21.05 -10.60 12.03
C TYR A 39 -21.96 -11.35 13.01
N GLN A 40 -21.53 -12.52 13.49
CA GLN A 40 -22.29 -13.37 14.42
C GLN A 40 -22.40 -12.81 15.87
N GLY A 41 -22.05 -11.55 16.11
CA GLY A 41 -22.33 -10.82 17.34
C GLY A 41 -21.53 -11.21 18.59
N LYS A 42 -20.62 -12.19 18.51
CA LYS A 42 -19.87 -12.70 19.66
C LYS A 42 -18.94 -11.66 20.29
N THR A 43 -18.83 -11.74 21.60
CA THR A 43 -17.90 -10.94 22.40
C THR A 43 -16.48 -11.51 22.35
N VAL A 44 -15.50 -10.67 22.71
CA VAL A 44 -14.09 -11.08 22.89
C VAL A 44 -13.94 -12.20 23.93
N ALA A 45 -14.81 -12.26 24.93
CA ALA A 45 -14.79 -13.30 25.96
C ALA A 45 -15.21 -14.66 25.39
N GLU A 46 -16.34 -14.73 24.67
CA GLU A 46 -16.85 -15.95 24.05
C GLU A 46 -15.89 -16.50 22.99
N LEU A 47 -15.27 -15.61 22.18
CA LEU A 47 -14.24 -16.01 21.23
C LEU A 47 -13.01 -16.61 21.91
N ARG A 48 -12.53 -16.00 23.01
CA ARG A 48 -11.39 -16.52 23.79
C ARG A 48 -11.67 -17.87 24.44
N GLU A 49 -12.90 -18.09 24.92
CA GLU A 49 -13.27 -19.37 25.52
C GLU A 49 -13.37 -20.49 24.46
N ARG A 50 -13.93 -20.17 23.29
CA ARG A 50 -14.19 -21.15 22.22
C ARG A 50 -12.95 -21.50 21.40
N ILE A 51 -12.11 -20.52 21.07
CA ILE A 51 -10.95 -20.71 20.19
C ILE A 51 -9.78 -21.30 21.00
N LYS A 52 -9.60 -22.62 20.92
CA LYS A 52 -8.51 -23.36 21.58
C LYS A 52 -7.54 -23.92 20.56
N LEU A 53 -6.24 -23.63 20.74
CA LEU A 53 -5.18 -24.00 19.81
C LEU A 53 -4.27 -25.06 20.45
N ASP A 54 -4.74 -26.30 20.44
CA ASP A 54 -4.04 -27.46 21.02
C ASP A 54 -3.28 -28.22 19.93
N PHE A 55 -1.96 -28.03 19.88
CA PHE A 55 -1.09 -28.70 18.92
C PHE A 55 -0.60 -30.04 19.48
N ASN A 56 -0.96 -31.15 18.83
CA ASN A 56 -0.53 -32.50 19.22
C ASN A 56 0.64 -32.98 18.33
N PRO A 57 1.49 -33.94 18.80
CA PRO A 57 2.68 -34.38 18.06
C PRO A 57 2.42 -35.08 16.72
N GLN A 58 1.21 -35.58 16.47
CA GLN A 58 0.80 -36.27 15.25
C GLN A 58 0.13 -35.32 14.23
N GLY A 59 -0.27 -34.11 14.66
CA GLY A 59 -1.11 -33.21 13.90
C GLY A 59 -2.56 -33.70 13.78
N LEU A 60 -3.33 -33.09 12.87
CA LEU A 60 -4.72 -33.46 12.57
C LEU A 60 -4.94 -33.84 11.09
N GLY A 61 -3.94 -33.61 10.23
CA GLY A 61 -4.09 -33.69 8.78
C GLY A 61 -4.86 -32.50 8.18
N ASN A 62 -4.78 -32.35 6.86
CA ASN A 62 -5.31 -31.16 6.17
C ASN A 62 -6.82 -31.00 6.36
N GLN A 63 -7.61 -32.08 6.25
CA GLN A 63 -9.07 -32.02 6.35
C GLN A 63 -9.56 -31.45 7.69
N ALA A 64 -9.11 -32.03 8.81
CA ALA A 64 -9.53 -31.61 10.14
C ALA A 64 -8.93 -30.26 10.56
N ALA A 65 -7.78 -29.88 9.99
CA ALA A 65 -7.23 -28.53 10.15
C ALA A 65 -8.13 -27.48 9.45
N ILE A 66 -8.60 -27.75 8.24
CA ILE A 66 -9.55 -26.88 7.51
C ILE A 66 -10.90 -26.83 8.25
N GLU A 67 -11.42 -27.96 8.74
CA GLU A 67 -12.66 -27.99 9.54
C GLU A 67 -12.56 -27.13 10.81
N ARG A 68 -11.42 -27.16 11.53
CA ARG A 68 -11.18 -26.26 12.68
C ARG A 68 -11.05 -24.80 12.26
N ALA A 69 -10.44 -24.50 11.11
CA ALA A 69 -10.38 -23.13 10.59
C ALA A 69 -11.77 -22.57 10.23
N ILE A 70 -12.67 -23.43 9.71
CA ILE A 70 -14.06 -23.05 9.43
C ILE A 70 -14.79 -22.70 10.73
N GLU A 71 -14.73 -23.58 11.74
CA GLU A 71 -15.44 -23.33 13.01
C GLU A 71 -14.84 -22.14 13.78
N TYR A 72 -13.52 -22.06 13.94
CA TYR A 72 -12.89 -21.04 14.80
C TYR A 72 -12.71 -19.67 14.14
N PHE A 73 -12.51 -19.61 12.83
CA PHE A 73 -12.27 -18.36 12.10
C PHE A 73 -13.43 -18.02 11.17
N LEU A 74 -13.70 -18.83 10.14
CA LEU A 74 -14.59 -18.42 9.04
C LEU A 74 -16.02 -18.11 9.50
N LYS A 75 -16.57 -18.95 10.38
CA LYS A 75 -17.90 -18.80 11.01
C LYS A 75 -18.08 -17.53 11.83
N ASP A 76 -16.99 -17.01 12.39
CA ASP A 76 -16.98 -15.85 13.29
C ASP A 76 -16.22 -14.66 12.65
N SER A 77 -16.04 -14.68 11.33
CA SER A 77 -15.37 -13.60 10.59
C SER A 77 -16.33 -12.45 10.26
N LEU A 78 -15.77 -11.26 9.99
CA LEU A 78 -16.55 -10.12 9.50
C LEU A 78 -16.79 -10.27 7.99
N SER A 79 -18.06 -10.34 7.58
CA SER A 79 -18.47 -10.47 6.19
C SER A 79 -18.38 -9.12 5.46
N VAL A 80 -17.17 -8.74 5.03
CA VAL A 80 -16.90 -7.49 4.30
C VAL A 80 -17.55 -7.40 2.91
N HIS A 81 -18.09 -8.51 2.42
CA HIS A 81 -18.90 -8.58 1.21
C HIS A 81 -20.39 -8.31 1.48
N HIS A 82 -20.82 -8.27 2.74
CA HIS A 82 -22.21 -8.01 3.10
C HIS A 82 -22.57 -6.55 2.76
N PRO A 83 -23.70 -6.25 2.07
CA PRO A 83 -24.02 -4.90 1.60
C PRO A 83 -24.12 -3.82 2.70
N GLN A 84 -24.33 -4.21 3.96
CA GLN A 84 -24.37 -3.29 5.10
C GLN A 84 -23.00 -3.09 5.79
N CYS A 85 -21.93 -3.70 5.29
CA CYS A 85 -20.57 -3.53 5.83
C CYS A 85 -19.94 -2.21 5.37
N VAL A 86 -20.41 -1.10 5.97
CA VAL A 86 -20.00 0.28 5.64
C VAL A 86 -19.17 0.95 6.75
N ALA A 87 -18.40 0.16 7.52
CA ALA A 87 -17.74 0.63 8.75
C ALA A 87 -16.34 1.25 8.54
N HIS A 88 -15.54 0.68 7.63
CA HIS A 88 -14.13 1.04 7.42
C HIS A 88 -13.75 0.91 5.94
N LEU A 89 -12.56 1.41 5.57
CA LEU A 89 -12.02 1.33 4.20
C LEU A 89 -11.57 -0.09 3.77
N HIS A 90 -12.19 -1.14 4.30
CA HIS A 90 -11.96 -2.54 3.93
C HIS A 90 -13.03 -2.97 2.93
N CYS A 91 -12.65 -3.12 1.67
CA CYS A 91 -13.55 -3.47 0.58
C CYS A 91 -13.83 -4.99 0.52
N PRO A 92 -14.94 -5.40 -0.13
CA PRO A 92 -14.96 -6.71 -0.81
C PRO A 92 -13.84 -6.77 -1.86
N SER A 93 -13.47 -7.98 -2.28
CA SER A 93 -12.43 -8.18 -3.30
C SER A 93 -12.99 -8.79 -4.58
N LEU A 94 -12.43 -8.42 -5.72
CA LEU A 94 -12.75 -9.02 -7.01
C LEU A 94 -12.40 -10.51 -7.00
N VAL A 95 -13.27 -11.34 -7.59
CA VAL A 95 -13.04 -12.80 -7.71
C VAL A 95 -11.74 -13.10 -8.45
N ILE A 96 -11.36 -12.29 -9.43
CA ILE A 96 -10.08 -12.44 -10.15
C ILE A 96 -8.86 -12.14 -9.27
N SER A 97 -9.00 -11.28 -8.26
CA SER A 97 -7.97 -11.01 -7.24
C SER A 97 -7.75 -12.24 -6.33
N GLN A 98 -8.83 -12.94 -5.99
CA GLN A 98 -8.77 -14.23 -5.29
C GLN A 98 -8.13 -15.32 -6.16
N ALA A 99 -8.34 -15.32 -7.48
CA ALA A 99 -7.62 -16.21 -8.39
C ALA A 99 -6.12 -15.89 -8.47
N ALA A 100 -5.74 -14.62 -8.47
CA ALA A 100 -4.34 -14.19 -8.40
C ALA A 100 -3.66 -14.67 -7.11
N GLU A 101 -4.34 -14.61 -5.96
CA GLU A 101 -3.87 -15.18 -4.69
C GLU A 101 -3.52 -16.68 -4.80
N VAL A 102 -4.37 -17.49 -5.46
CA VAL A 102 -4.09 -18.93 -5.67
C VAL A 102 -2.79 -19.13 -6.46
N LEU A 103 -2.54 -18.30 -7.48
CA LEU A 103 -1.33 -18.36 -8.30
C LEU A 103 -0.09 -17.91 -7.50
N ILE A 104 -0.14 -16.76 -6.82
CA ILE A 104 0.96 -16.22 -6.01
C ILE A 104 1.39 -17.23 -4.94
N ASN A 105 0.42 -17.83 -4.24
CA ASN A 105 0.69 -18.75 -3.15
C ASN A 105 1.19 -20.13 -3.64
N ALA A 106 0.83 -20.54 -4.86
CA ALA A 106 1.33 -21.78 -5.47
C ALA A 106 2.74 -21.63 -6.06
N THR A 107 3.11 -20.46 -6.62
CA THR A 107 4.45 -20.22 -7.16
C THR A 107 5.45 -19.77 -6.11
N ASN A 108 5.01 -19.05 -5.07
CA ASN A 108 5.81 -18.59 -3.93
C ASN A 108 7.14 -17.90 -4.34
N GLN A 109 7.09 -17.11 -5.42
CA GLN A 109 8.24 -16.36 -5.92
C GLN A 109 8.51 -15.10 -5.08
N SER A 110 9.79 -14.69 -5.03
CA SER A 110 10.23 -13.49 -4.32
C SER A 110 10.63 -12.38 -5.29
N MET A 111 10.09 -11.18 -5.06
CA MET A 111 10.14 -10.01 -5.94
C MET A 111 11.31 -9.04 -5.63
N ASP A 112 12.35 -9.51 -4.98
CA ASP A 112 13.59 -8.77 -4.69
C ASP A 112 14.58 -8.80 -5.86
N SER A 113 14.84 -9.98 -6.43
CA SER A 113 15.80 -10.17 -7.51
C SER A 113 15.21 -10.86 -8.74
N TRP A 114 15.82 -10.59 -9.90
CA TRP A 114 15.38 -11.08 -11.20
C TRP A 114 15.29 -12.61 -11.28
N ASP A 115 16.28 -13.32 -10.74
CA ASP A 115 16.43 -14.76 -10.81
C ASP A 115 15.36 -15.53 -10.00
N GLN A 116 14.79 -14.90 -8.97
CA GLN A 116 13.71 -15.46 -8.16
C GLN A 116 12.32 -15.27 -8.79
N ALA A 117 12.12 -14.23 -9.61
CA ALA A 117 10.80 -13.85 -10.14
C ALA A 117 10.84 -13.15 -11.52
N PRO A 118 11.41 -13.74 -12.59
CA PRO A 118 11.78 -13.00 -13.81
C PRO A 118 10.57 -12.39 -14.55
N SER A 119 9.56 -13.21 -14.91
CA SER A 119 8.36 -12.71 -15.60
C SER A 119 7.55 -11.76 -14.73
N ALA A 120 7.47 -12.04 -13.43
CA ALA A 120 6.73 -11.22 -12.47
C ALA A 120 7.35 -9.82 -12.32
N THR A 121 8.68 -9.75 -12.26
CA THR A 121 9.45 -8.49 -12.23
C THR A 121 9.14 -7.61 -13.43
N LEU A 122 9.11 -8.14 -14.66
CA LEU A 122 8.73 -7.33 -15.83
C LEU A 122 7.28 -6.86 -15.79
N ILE A 123 6.35 -7.71 -15.34
CA ILE A 123 4.94 -7.34 -15.19
C ILE A 123 4.79 -6.20 -14.18
N GLU A 124 5.48 -6.27 -13.03
CA GLU A 124 5.44 -5.19 -12.05
C GLU A 124 6.04 -3.88 -12.60
N MET A 125 7.20 -3.92 -13.26
CA MET A 125 7.79 -2.73 -13.89
C MET A 125 6.83 -2.09 -14.89
N LYS A 126 6.19 -2.88 -15.76
CA LYS A 126 5.22 -2.41 -16.75
C LYS A 126 3.94 -1.86 -16.12
N LEU A 127 3.50 -2.44 -15.00
CA LEU A 127 2.36 -1.94 -14.25
C LEU A 127 2.68 -0.63 -13.51
N ILE A 128 3.91 -0.47 -13.00
CA ILE A 128 4.41 0.80 -12.45
C ILE A 128 4.54 1.88 -13.53
N GLU A 129 5.07 1.55 -14.72
CA GLU A 129 5.09 2.46 -15.88
C GLU A 129 3.68 2.96 -16.23
N TRP A 130 2.70 2.06 -16.25
CA TRP A 130 1.30 2.41 -16.50
C TRP A 130 0.69 3.25 -15.36
N LEU A 131 0.93 2.90 -14.09
CA LEU A 131 0.46 3.69 -12.94
C LEU A 131 1.05 5.12 -12.95
N ARG A 132 2.33 5.28 -13.30
CA ARG A 132 2.96 6.60 -13.45
C ARG A 132 2.36 7.41 -14.60
N SER A 133 1.96 6.75 -15.70
CA SER A 133 1.26 7.44 -16.79
C SER A 133 -0.17 7.87 -16.39
N GLN A 134 -0.86 7.11 -15.52
CA GLN A 134 -2.15 7.54 -14.96
C GLN A 134 -2.02 8.79 -14.09
N VAL A 135 -0.94 8.93 -13.33
CA VAL A 135 -0.63 10.14 -12.54
C VAL A 135 -0.28 11.34 -13.44
N GLY A 136 0.23 11.11 -14.65
CA GLY A 136 0.79 12.15 -15.52
C GLY A 136 2.29 12.39 -15.34
N TYR A 137 3.01 11.48 -14.69
CA TYR A 137 4.47 11.53 -14.60
C TYR A 137 5.14 11.13 -15.92
N GLN A 138 6.41 11.51 -16.07
CA GLN A 138 7.24 11.12 -17.21
C GLN A 138 7.45 9.59 -17.28
N PRO A 139 7.67 9.01 -18.48
CA PRO A 139 7.85 7.57 -18.66
C PRO A 139 8.92 6.91 -17.76
N GLY A 140 8.86 5.58 -17.65
CA GLY A 140 9.78 4.77 -16.82
C GLY A 140 9.11 4.20 -15.57
N ASP A 141 9.88 3.47 -14.77
CA ASP A 141 9.40 2.56 -13.73
C ASP A 141 9.76 3.02 -12.29
N ALA A 142 9.75 4.33 -12.03
CA ALA A 142 10.07 4.88 -10.72
C ALA A 142 8.91 4.68 -9.72
N GLY A 143 8.76 3.44 -9.25
CA GLY A 143 7.80 3.02 -8.25
C GLY A 143 8.06 1.57 -7.82
N VAL A 144 7.34 1.10 -6.81
CA VAL A 144 7.40 -0.29 -6.32
C VAL A 144 6.07 -0.68 -5.68
N PHE A 145 5.71 -1.97 -5.71
CA PHE A 145 4.60 -2.47 -4.89
C PHE A 145 5.04 -2.65 -3.42
N THR A 146 4.17 -2.25 -2.49
CA THR A 146 4.41 -2.27 -1.04
C THR A 146 3.36 -3.11 -0.32
N SER A 147 3.59 -3.43 0.96
CA SER A 147 2.57 -4.07 1.81
C SER A 147 1.31 -3.21 2.01
N GLY A 148 1.42 -1.89 1.81
CA GLY A 148 0.31 -0.94 1.87
C GLY A 148 0.74 0.47 2.29
N GLY A 149 -0.22 1.38 2.37
CA GLY A 149 0.00 2.82 2.46
C GLY A 149 0.84 3.29 3.65
N THR A 150 0.86 2.56 4.77
CA THR A 150 1.76 2.91 5.89
C THR A 150 3.24 2.80 5.50
N GLN A 151 3.60 1.79 4.70
CA GLN A 151 4.96 1.61 4.17
C GLN A 151 5.26 2.61 3.04
N SER A 152 4.31 2.84 2.14
CA SER A 152 4.46 3.85 1.07
C SER A 152 4.65 5.26 1.64
N ASN A 153 3.88 5.63 2.67
CA ASN A 153 4.05 6.89 3.40
C ASN A 153 5.40 6.97 4.14
N LEU A 154 5.94 5.83 4.60
CA LEU A 154 7.28 5.78 5.21
C LEU A 154 8.35 6.05 4.16
N MET A 155 8.23 5.45 2.97
CA MET A 155 9.13 5.71 1.84
C MET A 155 9.07 7.18 1.40
N GLY A 156 7.87 7.76 1.28
CA GLY A 156 7.69 9.17 0.94
C GLY A 156 8.40 10.11 1.91
N LEU A 157 8.21 9.91 3.21
CA LEU A 157 8.84 10.73 4.26
C LEU A 157 10.34 10.48 4.41
N MET A 158 10.79 9.23 4.24
CA MET A 158 12.22 8.88 4.24
C MET A 158 12.96 9.56 3.09
N LEU A 159 12.42 9.48 1.87
CA LEU A 159 13.04 10.10 0.70
C LEU A 159 13.00 11.63 0.78
N ALA A 160 11.94 12.23 1.32
CA ALA A 160 11.91 13.67 1.58
C ALA A 160 12.98 14.13 2.59
N ARG A 161 13.16 13.37 3.68
CA ARG A 161 14.20 13.59 4.70
C ARG A 161 15.59 13.52 4.08
N ASP A 162 15.88 12.43 3.36
CA ASP A 162 17.22 12.17 2.83
C ASP A 162 17.53 13.12 1.66
N ALA A 163 16.55 13.50 0.84
CA ALA A 163 16.69 14.52 -0.18
C ALA A 163 17.01 15.90 0.42
N TRP A 164 16.39 16.25 1.55
CA TRP A 164 16.68 17.50 2.24
C TRP A 164 18.13 17.55 2.76
N PHE A 165 18.61 16.49 3.42
CA PHE A 165 20.00 16.41 3.90
C PHE A 165 21.02 16.32 2.76
N ALA A 166 20.71 15.59 1.68
CA ALA A 166 21.58 15.49 0.51
C ALA A 166 21.80 16.85 -0.16
N ARG A 167 20.79 17.75 -0.17
CA ARG A 167 20.95 19.15 -0.63
C ARG A 167 21.91 19.98 0.24
N GLN A 168 22.17 19.55 1.48
CA GLN A 168 23.17 20.13 2.38
C GLN A 168 24.53 19.39 2.32
N GLY A 169 24.69 18.41 1.44
CA GLY A 169 25.90 17.60 1.32
C GLY A 169 26.06 16.52 2.39
N HIS A 170 24.98 16.15 3.10
CA HIS A 170 25.01 15.14 4.17
C HIS A 170 24.24 13.87 3.77
N SER A 171 24.80 12.68 4.02
CA SER A 171 24.15 11.41 3.73
C SER A 171 23.56 10.78 4.99
N VAL A 172 22.23 10.84 5.15
CA VAL A 172 21.56 10.19 6.30
C VAL A 172 21.72 8.67 6.25
N GLN A 173 21.78 8.10 5.04
CA GLN A 173 21.98 6.67 4.82
C GLN A 173 23.34 6.16 5.37
N GLN A 174 24.40 6.96 5.24
CA GLN A 174 25.76 6.56 5.63
C GLN A 174 26.14 7.08 7.03
N ASP A 175 25.84 8.36 7.30
CA ASP A 175 26.32 9.08 8.48
C ASP A 175 25.24 9.25 9.58
N GLY A 176 24.00 8.86 9.31
CA GLY A 176 22.86 9.02 10.21
C GLY A 176 22.32 10.45 10.28
N LEU A 177 21.49 10.73 11.29
CA LEU A 177 20.90 12.05 11.50
C LEU A 177 21.88 13.03 12.16
N THR A 178 21.83 14.30 11.76
CA THR A 178 22.66 15.39 12.31
C THR A 178 21.86 16.69 12.52
N GLY A 179 22.43 17.63 13.28
CA GLY A 179 21.82 18.92 13.61
C GLY A 179 20.79 18.88 14.76
N ASP A 180 20.09 20.01 14.98
CA ASP A 180 19.00 20.06 15.96
C ASP A 180 17.72 19.45 15.37
N LEU A 181 17.49 18.18 15.68
CA LEU A 181 16.33 17.42 15.19
C LEU A 181 14.98 18.04 15.60
N LYS A 182 14.93 18.88 16.65
CA LYS A 182 13.70 19.57 17.06
C LYS A 182 13.26 20.65 16.06
N LYS A 183 14.20 21.15 15.26
CA LYS A 183 13.95 22.11 14.17
C LYS A 183 13.43 21.45 12.90
N ILE A 184 13.48 20.12 12.79
CA ILE A 184 13.03 19.40 11.60
C ILE A 184 11.50 19.27 11.62
N LYS A 185 10.83 19.69 10.54
CA LYS A 185 9.37 19.73 10.43
C LYS A 185 8.83 19.06 9.18
N VAL A 186 7.69 18.40 9.33
CA VAL A 186 6.80 17.92 8.28
C VAL A 186 5.39 18.46 8.57
N PHE A 187 4.68 18.87 7.53
CA PHE A 187 3.33 19.42 7.63
C PHE A 187 2.32 18.42 7.10
N CYS A 188 1.17 18.29 7.75
CA CYS A 188 0.04 17.50 7.25
C CYS A 188 -1.27 18.08 7.79
N SER A 189 -2.41 17.71 7.23
CA SER A 189 -3.72 18.02 7.82
C SER A 189 -3.86 17.42 9.23
N ASP A 190 -4.70 18.01 10.08
CA ASP A 190 -5.13 17.40 11.34
C ASP A 190 -5.99 16.14 11.13
N ASN A 191 -6.64 16.01 9.97
CA ASN A 191 -7.30 14.80 9.46
C ASN A 191 -6.39 13.87 8.64
N ALA A 192 -5.09 14.13 8.54
CA ALA A 192 -4.15 13.24 7.85
C ALA A 192 -4.01 11.92 8.61
N HIS A 193 -3.79 10.81 7.88
CA HIS A 193 -3.69 9.49 8.49
C HIS A 193 -2.49 9.40 9.45
N PHE A 194 -2.71 8.78 10.63
CA PHE A 194 -1.74 8.71 11.74
C PHE A 194 -0.38 8.08 11.39
N SER A 195 -0.26 7.45 10.21
CA SER A 195 1.03 7.00 9.66
C SER A 195 2.04 8.13 9.57
N VAL A 196 1.64 9.39 9.36
CA VAL A 196 2.60 10.50 9.27
C VAL A 196 3.40 10.64 10.57
N GLN A 197 2.72 10.78 11.71
CA GLN A 197 3.36 10.84 13.02
C GLN A 197 4.14 9.55 13.31
N LYS A 198 3.53 8.38 13.07
CA LYS A 198 4.17 7.07 13.30
C LYS A 198 5.49 6.94 12.52
N ASN A 199 5.49 7.32 11.25
CA ASN A 199 6.65 7.22 10.37
C ASN A 199 7.73 8.23 10.76
N MET A 200 7.37 9.46 11.17
CA MET A 200 8.36 10.41 11.69
C MET A 200 9.02 9.94 12.99
N ALA A 201 8.32 9.18 13.86
CA ALA A 201 8.95 8.51 14.99
C ALA A 201 9.88 7.36 14.56
N LEU A 202 9.47 6.52 13.61
CA LEU A 202 10.31 5.45 13.05
C LEU A 202 11.57 6.00 12.37
N LEU A 203 11.49 7.17 11.74
CA LEU A 203 12.61 7.86 11.09
C LEU A 203 13.56 8.59 12.06
N GLY A 204 13.32 8.50 13.38
CA GLY A 204 14.16 9.08 14.43
C GLY A 204 13.87 10.55 14.78
N LEU A 205 12.81 11.14 14.22
CA LEU A 205 12.47 12.56 14.37
C LEU A 205 11.34 12.82 15.38
N GLY A 206 10.54 11.80 15.69
CA GLY A 206 9.50 11.84 16.73
C GLY A 206 8.25 12.64 16.35
N TYR A 207 7.18 12.49 17.13
CA TYR A 207 5.87 13.10 16.81
C TYR A 207 5.88 14.64 16.81
N GLN A 208 6.79 15.28 17.57
CA GLN A 208 6.92 16.75 17.61
C GLN A 208 7.54 17.37 16.33
N SER A 209 8.03 16.54 15.41
CA SER A 209 8.41 16.97 14.06
C SER A 209 7.20 17.14 13.13
N VAL A 210 6.02 16.65 13.49
CA VAL A 210 4.80 16.84 12.68
C VAL A 210 4.03 18.07 13.16
N THR A 211 3.90 19.05 12.26
CA THR A 211 3.05 20.23 12.43
C THR A 211 1.72 19.97 11.74
N GLN A 212 0.67 19.72 12.53
CA GLN A 212 -0.69 19.60 11.99
C GLN A 212 -1.22 20.98 11.55
N VAL A 213 -1.75 21.04 10.35
CA VAL A 213 -2.47 22.15 9.71
C VAL A 213 -3.96 21.91 9.91
N LYS A 214 -4.74 22.95 10.18
CA LYS A 214 -6.19 22.82 10.37
C LYS A 214 -6.87 22.34 9.10
N CYS A 215 -8.03 21.72 9.25
CA CYS A 215 -8.98 21.56 8.16
C CYS A 215 -9.89 22.77 7.95
N ASP A 216 -10.27 22.97 6.68
CA ASP A 216 -11.36 23.84 6.26
C ASP A 216 -12.74 23.20 6.58
N ARG A 217 -13.81 23.93 6.26
CA ARG A 217 -15.20 23.47 6.46
C ARG A 217 -15.60 22.21 5.68
N PHE A 218 -14.77 21.72 4.77
CA PHE A 218 -14.96 20.52 3.96
C PHE A 218 -13.98 19.40 4.34
N ALA A 219 -13.34 19.50 5.51
CA ALA A 219 -12.35 18.55 6.03
C ALA A 219 -11.08 18.39 5.16
N ARG A 220 -10.76 19.40 4.32
CA ARG A 220 -9.54 19.50 3.51
C ARG A 220 -8.51 20.39 4.22
N MET A 221 -7.22 20.26 3.95
CA MET A 221 -6.18 21.15 4.49
C MET A 221 -6.49 22.63 4.22
N ASP A 222 -6.51 23.44 5.28
CA ASP A 222 -6.68 24.90 5.21
C ASP A 222 -5.39 25.55 4.70
N MET A 223 -5.46 26.15 3.51
CA MET A 223 -4.30 26.76 2.85
C MET A 223 -3.80 28.04 3.53
N ASP A 224 -4.65 28.77 4.25
CA ASP A 224 -4.25 29.98 4.96
C ASP A 224 -3.58 29.64 6.30
N ASP A 225 -4.07 28.61 7.01
CA ASP A 225 -3.39 28.05 8.17
C ASP A 225 -2.06 27.38 7.78
N LEU A 226 -1.97 26.71 6.61
CA LEU A 226 -0.72 26.20 6.05
C LEU A 226 0.28 27.34 5.80
N ARG A 227 -0.11 28.37 5.02
CA ARG A 227 0.74 29.55 4.73
C ARG A 227 1.24 30.21 6.01
N HIS A 228 0.35 30.40 6.99
CA HIS A 228 0.69 30.99 8.29
C HIS A 228 1.71 30.14 9.06
N LYS A 229 1.50 28.82 9.16
CA LYS A 229 2.40 27.94 9.91
C LYS A 229 3.74 27.72 9.21
N LEU A 230 3.79 27.66 7.87
CA LEU A 230 5.05 27.66 7.11
C LEU A 230 5.85 28.94 7.37
N ALA A 231 5.20 30.11 7.35
CA ALA A 231 5.86 31.39 7.66
C ALA A 231 6.39 31.45 9.10
N ALA A 232 5.60 31.00 10.08
CA ALA A 232 6.03 30.92 11.48
C ALA A 232 7.21 29.94 11.68
N SER A 233 7.19 28.80 10.98
CA SER A 233 8.26 27.79 11.03
C SER A 233 9.58 28.36 10.49
N LYS A 234 9.56 29.06 9.35
CA LYS A 234 10.72 29.79 8.82
C LYS A 234 11.23 30.87 9.78
N ALA A 235 10.34 31.66 10.37
CA ALA A 235 10.69 32.69 11.36
C ALA A 235 11.36 32.10 12.61
N ASN A 236 11.00 30.87 12.98
CA ASN A 236 11.63 30.11 14.06
C ASN A 236 12.94 29.40 13.65
N GLY A 237 13.40 29.53 12.40
CA GLY A 237 14.58 28.83 11.89
C GLY A 237 14.42 27.30 11.84
N GLU A 238 13.21 26.83 11.49
CA GLU A 238 12.90 25.41 11.34
C GLU A 238 13.12 24.93 9.89
N ASN A 239 13.52 23.66 9.76
CA ASN A 239 13.86 22.99 8.52
C ASN A 239 12.67 22.15 8.05
N ILE A 240 11.99 22.61 7.00
CA ILE A 240 10.78 21.98 6.49
C ILE A 240 11.18 20.92 5.45
N LEU A 241 10.95 19.65 5.77
CA LEU A 241 11.28 18.52 4.88
C LEU A 241 10.19 18.34 3.81
N ALA A 242 8.94 18.25 4.25
CA ALA A 242 7.82 17.87 3.41
C ALA A 242 6.47 18.47 3.85
N ILE A 243 5.56 18.56 2.89
CA ILE A 243 4.11 18.64 3.12
C ILE A 243 3.51 17.29 2.69
N VAL A 244 2.76 16.65 3.58
CA VAL A 244 1.93 15.48 3.28
C VAL A 244 0.51 15.97 3.05
N ALA A 245 0.09 15.98 1.79
CA ALA A 245 -1.28 16.20 1.38
C ALA A 245 -2.03 14.86 1.33
N THR A 246 -3.32 14.85 1.61
CA THR A 246 -4.16 13.65 1.62
C THR A 246 -5.18 13.73 0.49
N ALA A 247 -5.14 12.76 -0.43
CA ALA A 247 -6.16 12.57 -1.46
C ALA A 247 -7.14 11.48 -0.99
N GLY A 248 -8.13 11.89 -0.20
CA GLY A 248 -9.11 11.01 0.44
C GLY A 248 -8.74 10.71 1.89
N THR A 249 -9.06 11.65 2.80
CA THR A 249 -8.89 11.48 4.25
C THR A 249 -9.70 10.29 4.76
N THR A 250 -9.22 9.62 5.82
CA THR A 250 -9.78 8.34 6.27
C THR A 250 -11.23 8.43 6.73
N ASP A 251 -11.58 9.51 7.45
CA ASP A 251 -12.91 9.65 8.06
C ASP A 251 -13.92 10.40 7.18
N ALA A 252 -13.46 11.39 6.40
CA ALA A 252 -14.32 12.29 5.63
C ALA A 252 -14.25 12.08 4.10
N GLY A 253 -13.29 11.28 3.60
CA GLY A 253 -13.05 11.15 2.16
C GLY A 253 -12.58 12.42 1.47
N ALA A 254 -12.17 13.44 2.24
CA ALA A 254 -11.82 14.77 1.73
C ALA A 254 -10.49 14.75 0.97
N ILE A 255 -10.38 15.58 -0.06
CA ILE A 255 -9.15 15.72 -0.87
C ILE A 255 -8.58 17.11 -0.65
N ASP A 256 -7.34 17.16 -0.17
CA ASP A 256 -6.58 18.40 0.00
C ASP A 256 -6.35 19.10 -1.36
N PRO A 257 -6.22 20.44 -1.41
CA PRO A 257 -6.04 21.18 -2.66
C PRO A 257 -4.63 20.98 -3.25
N LEU A 258 -4.40 19.82 -3.89
CA LEU A 258 -3.07 19.34 -4.28
C LEU A 258 -2.32 20.35 -5.16
N ARG A 259 -2.97 20.97 -6.15
CA ARG A 259 -2.36 22.00 -7.01
C ARG A 259 -1.87 23.22 -6.25
N GLU A 260 -2.64 23.73 -5.28
CA GLU A 260 -2.22 24.87 -4.44
C GLU A 260 -1.07 24.50 -3.51
N ILE A 261 -1.11 23.30 -2.92
CA ILE A 261 -0.03 22.79 -2.06
C ILE A 261 1.26 22.62 -2.86
N ALA A 262 1.19 22.04 -4.06
CA ALA A 262 2.34 21.84 -4.94
C ALA A 262 2.97 23.17 -5.39
N ALA A 263 2.15 24.18 -5.73
CA ALA A 263 2.65 25.51 -6.06
C ALA A 263 3.40 26.16 -4.88
N LEU A 264 2.79 26.15 -3.69
CA LEU A 264 3.38 26.73 -2.47
C LEU A 264 4.65 26.00 -2.03
N ALA A 265 4.72 24.68 -2.21
CA ALA A 265 5.91 23.90 -1.90
C ALA A 265 7.06 24.14 -2.88
N ALA A 266 6.75 24.35 -4.16
CA ALA A 266 7.75 24.62 -5.20
C ALA A 266 8.48 25.95 -5.00
N GLU A 267 7.78 27.00 -4.53
CA GLU A 267 8.38 28.30 -4.16
C GLU A 267 9.49 28.17 -3.10
N GLU A 268 9.40 27.13 -2.26
CA GLU A 268 10.22 26.94 -1.07
C GLU A 268 11.09 25.67 -1.13
N ASN A 269 11.09 24.96 -2.27
CA ASN A 269 11.82 23.72 -2.49
C ASN A 269 11.49 22.62 -1.44
N ILE A 270 10.23 22.60 -0.96
CA ILE A 270 9.70 21.62 0.00
C ILE A 270 9.18 20.40 -0.78
N TRP A 271 9.44 19.19 -0.28
CA TRP A 271 8.91 17.96 -0.89
C TRP A 271 7.39 17.86 -0.71
N VAL A 272 6.65 17.45 -1.73
CA VAL A 272 5.23 17.10 -1.59
C VAL A 272 5.02 15.60 -1.73
N HIS A 273 4.50 15.00 -0.66
CA HIS A 273 4.01 13.63 -0.67
C HIS A 273 2.49 13.64 -0.66
N VAL A 274 1.85 12.88 -1.55
CA VAL A 274 0.39 12.69 -1.53
C VAL A 274 0.08 11.29 -1.02
N ASP A 275 -0.58 11.23 0.14
CA ASP A 275 -1.26 10.02 0.58
C ASP A 275 -2.58 9.89 -0.19
N ALA A 276 -2.53 9.17 -1.33
CA ALA A 276 -3.68 8.80 -2.13
C ALA A 276 -4.10 7.34 -1.88
N ALA A 277 -3.84 6.80 -0.67
CA ALA A 277 -4.19 5.43 -0.34
C ALA A 277 -5.67 5.10 -0.59
N TRP A 278 -6.57 6.05 -0.30
CA TRP A 278 -8.00 5.92 -0.59
C TRP A 278 -8.37 6.50 -1.96
N GLY A 279 -8.30 7.83 -2.11
CA GLY A 279 -8.78 8.54 -3.29
C GLY A 279 -7.94 8.33 -4.56
N GLY A 280 -6.80 7.65 -4.48
CA GLY A 280 -6.00 7.27 -5.65
C GLY A 280 -6.73 6.39 -6.66
N ALA A 281 -7.84 5.74 -6.28
CA ALA A 281 -8.72 5.04 -7.23
C ALA A 281 -9.34 5.99 -8.27
N LEU A 282 -9.48 7.28 -7.97
CA LEU A 282 -9.97 8.26 -8.94
C LEU A 282 -9.00 8.46 -10.13
N LEU A 283 -7.76 7.97 -10.06
CA LEU A 283 -6.85 7.84 -11.21
C LEU A 283 -7.37 6.88 -12.30
N LEU A 284 -8.37 6.06 -12.02
CA LEU A 284 -9.04 5.22 -13.03
C LEU A 284 -10.45 5.73 -13.39
N SER A 285 -10.96 6.72 -12.67
CA SER A 285 -12.27 7.32 -12.93
C SER A 285 -12.25 8.12 -14.24
N GLU A 286 -13.32 8.04 -15.03
CA GLU A 286 -13.58 8.96 -16.15
C GLU A 286 -14.40 10.20 -15.70
N LYS A 287 -15.13 10.10 -14.59
CA LYS A 287 -16.09 11.12 -14.12
C LYS A 287 -15.55 12.03 -13.00
N TYR A 288 -14.63 11.53 -12.18
CA TYR A 288 -14.20 12.15 -10.92
C TYR A 288 -12.67 12.35 -10.82
N ARG A 289 -11.92 12.08 -11.91
CA ARG A 289 -10.46 12.25 -11.96
C ARG A 289 -10.01 13.66 -11.55
N ASP A 290 -10.78 14.67 -11.97
CA ASP A 290 -10.52 16.09 -11.72
C ASP A 290 -10.47 16.45 -10.23
N TYR A 291 -10.95 15.58 -9.33
CA TYR A 291 -10.78 15.78 -7.89
C TYR A 291 -9.32 15.63 -7.44
N LEU A 292 -8.47 14.99 -8.24
CA LEU A 292 -7.02 14.84 -8.01
C LEU A 292 -6.20 15.96 -8.71
N ASP A 293 -6.81 17.11 -9.02
CA ASP A 293 -6.15 18.22 -9.71
C ASP A 293 -4.83 18.65 -9.03
N GLY A 294 -3.70 18.51 -9.75
CA GLY A 294 -2.36 18.81 -9.26
C GLY A 294 -1.56 17.59 -8.76
N ILE A 295 -2.13 16.38 -8.77
CA ILE A 295 -1.40 15.15 -8.39
C ILE A 295 -0.18 14.88 -9.31
N GLU A 296 -0.18 15.39 -10.54
CA GLU A 296 0.94 15.29 -11.47
C GLU A 296 2.17 16.13 -11.06
N LEU A 297 1.97 17.08 -10.15
CA LEU A 297 3.01 18.04 -9.74
C LEU A 297 3.90 17.54 -8.60
N VAL A 298 3.43 16.62 -7.78
CA VAL A 298 4.06 16.26 -6.49
C VAL A 298 5.27 15.33 -6.64
N ASP A 299 6.08 15.15 -5.60
CA ASP A 299 7.30 14.35 -5.69
C ASP A 299 7.05 12.85 -5.53
N SER A 300 6.10 12.46 -4.68
CA SER A 300 5.78 11.06 -4.40
C SER A 300 4.33 10.80 -4.00
N ILE A 301 3.83 9.60 -4.35
CA ILE A 301 2.42 9.21 -4.14
C ILE A 301 2.34 7.81 -3.51
N THR A 302 1.42 7.66 -2.56
CA THR A 302 0.97 6.37 -2.01
C THR A 302 -0.35 5.93 -2.64
N LEU A 303 -0.50 4.64 -2.98
CA LEU A 303 -1.75 4.04 -3.45
C LEU A 303 -2.04 2.72 -2.71
N ASP A 304 -3.29 2.45 -2.33
CA ASP A 304 -3.72 1.14 -1.80
C ASP A 304 -4.83 0.53 -2.69
N PHE A 305 -4.44 -0.43 -3.53
CA PHE A 305 -5.38 -1.16 -4.37
C PHE A 305 -6.31 -2.08 -3.56
N HIS A 306 -5.88 -2.49 -2.38
CA HIS A 306 -6.70 -3.25 -1.42
C HIS A 306 -7.77 -2.42 -0.68
N LYS A 307 -8.05 -1.21 -1.18
CA LYS A 307 -9.14 -0.34 -0.74
C LYS A 307 -10.12 -0.08 -1.90
N GLN A 308 -10.22 1.13 -2.43
CA GLN A 308 -11.22 1.49 -3.45
C GLN A 308 -10.99 0.81 -4.83
N PHE A 309 -9.90 0.06 -5.03
CA PHE A 309 -9.71 -0.78 -6.22
C PHE A 309 -10.13 -2.25 -6.04
N PHE A 310 -10.68 -2.65 -4.88
CA PHE A 310 -11.24 -3.99 -4.66
C PHE A 310 -10.25 -5.16 -4.83
N GLN A 311 -8.96 -4.96 -4.53
CA GLN A 311 -7.95 -6.03 -4.53
C GLN A 311 -7.80 -6.70 -3.17
N THR A 312 -7.26 -7.92 -3.10
CA THR A 312 -6.97 -8.59 -1.82
C THR A 312 -5.77 -7.99 -1.10
N ILE A 313 -5.84 -7.91 0.23
CA ILE A 313 -4.73 -7.44 1.09
C ILE A 313 -3.58 -8.48 1.06
N SER A 314 -2.31 -8.11 0.99
CA SER A 314 -1.74 -6.78 0.68
C SER A 314 -1.85 -6.45 -0.81
N CYS A 315 -2.06 -5.19 -1.15
CA CYS A 315 -1.85 -4.70 -2.52
C CYS A 315 -1.78 -3.17 -2.48
N GLY A 316 -0.56 -2.61 -2.44
CA GLY A 316 -0.33 -1.17 -2.47
C GLY A 316 0.88 -0.84 -3.33
N ALA A 317 1.06 0.45 -3.65
CA ALA A 317 2.23 0.95 -4.35
C ALA A 317 2.74 2.26 -3.77
N PHE A 318 3.99 2.54 -4.10
CA PHE A 318 4.64 3.83 -3.92
C PHE A 318 5.18 4.27 -5.28
N LEU A 319 4.91 5.52 -5.68
CA LEU A 319 5.34 6.09 -6.95
C LEU A 319 6.19 7.34 -6.71
N LEU A 320 7.25 7.51 -7.50
CA LEU A 320 8.08 8.71 -7.56
C LEU A 320 7.92 9.42 -8.90
N LYS A 321 7.93 10.75 -8.83
CA LYS A 321 8.05 11.60 -10.01
C LYS A 321 9.44 11.45 -10.63
N GLU A 322 10.49 11.63 -9.81
CA GLU A 322 11.89 11.63 -10.23
C GLU A 322 12.61 10.35 -9.81
N ALA A 323 13.01 9.53 -10.79
CA ALA A 323 13.67 8.24 -10.55
C ALA A 323 14.96 8.34 -9.72
N ARG A 324 15.72 9.44 -9.90
CA ARG A 324 16.98 9.72 -9.20
C ARG A 324 16.87 9.73 -7.66
N HIS A 325 15.67 9.94 -7.11
CA HIS A 325 15.49 9.92 -5.66
C HIS A 325 15.61 8.51 -5.06
N TYR A 326 15.52 7.43 -5.84
CA TYR A 326 15.80 6.08 -5.33
C TYR A 326 17.26 5.88 -4.89
N GLU A 327 18.22 6.64 -5.43
CA GLU A 327 19.62 6.60 -4.99
C GLU A 327 19.77 6.95 -3.49
N LEU A 328 18.83 7.72 -2.92
CA LEU A 328 18.83 8.09 -1.50
C LEU A 328 18.54 6.91 -0.56
N MET A 329 17.95 5.82 -1.07
CA MET A 329 17.67 4.60 -0.30
C MET A 329 18.39 3.36 -0.83
N ARG A 330 19.14 3.48 -1.93
CA ARG A 330 19.80 2.38 -2.62
C ARG A 330 20.90 1.78 -1.75
N TYR A 331 20.73 0.53 -1.33
CA TYR A 331 21.78 -0.27 -0.71
C TYR A 331 22.27 -1.35 -1.68
N GLN A 332 23.58 -1.51 -1.80
CA GLN A 332 24.20 -2.48 -2.70
C GLN A 332 24.64 -3.71 -1.90
N ALA A 333 23.98 -4.84 -2.14
CA ALA A 333 24.30 -6.12 -1.52
C ALA A 333 24.71 -7.10 -2.63
N ALA A 334 25.97 -7.54 -2.60
CA ALA A 334 26.58 -8.35 -3.68
C ALA A 334 25.87 -9.70 -3.99
N TYR A 335 24.93 -10.14 -3.14
CA TYR A 335 24.12 -11.35 -3.33
C TYR A 335 22.68 -11.08 -3.79
N LEU A 336 22.25 -9.82 -3.95
CA LEU A 336 20.90 -9.41 -4.37
C LEU A 336 20.90 -8.45 -5.57
N ASN A 337 21.89 -7.56 -5.63
CA ASN A 337 22.08 -6.59 -6.71
C ASN A 337 23.59 -6.40 -6.93
N SER A 338 24.19 -7.29 -7.73
CA SER A 338 25.61 -7.21 -8.06
C SER A 338 25.89 -6.14 -9.12
N GLU A 339 27.12 -5.59 -9.14
CA GLU A 339 27.56 -4.63 -10.17
C GLU A 339 27.50 -5.25 -11.58
N PHE A 340 27.67 -6.57 -11.67
CA PHE A 340 27.54 -7.30 -12.93
C PHE A 340 26.10 -7.27 -13.43
N ASP A 341 25.12 -7.56 -12.56
CA ASP A 341 23.69 -7.54 -12.88
C ASP A 341 23.26 -6.14 -13.34
N GLU A 342 23.66 -5.10 -12.60
CA GLU A 342 23.39 -3.70 -12.95
C GLU A 342 24.03 -3.33 -14.30
N ALA A 343 25.29 -3.72 -14.54
CA ALA A 343 25.99 -3.47 -15.81
C ALA A 343 25.38 -4.25 -17.00
N GLN A 344 24.63 -5.32 -16.75
CA GLN A 344 23.85 -6.06 -17.74
C GLN A 344 22.38 -5.58 -17.83
N GLY A 345 21.97 -4.59 -17.03
CA GLY A 345 20.60 -4.08 -17.01
C GLY A 345 19.58 -5.04 -16.40
N VAL A 346 20.01 -5.98 -15.56
CA VAL A 346 19.15 -6.96 -14.88
C VAL A 346 18.32 -6.24 -13.79
N PRO A 347 16.97 -6.28 -13.85
CA PRO A 347 16.14 -5.50 -12.96
C PRO A 347 15.97 -6.17 -11.60
N ASN A 348 16.72 -5.71 -10.59
CA ASN A 348 16.56 -6.14 -9.19
C ASN A 348 15.75 -5.10 -8.41
N LEU A 349 14.46 -5.40 -8.17
CA LEU A 349 13.49 -4.46 -7.58
C LEU A 349 13.75 -4.15 -6.09
N VAL A 350 14.57 -4.94 -5.40
CA VAL A 350 15.03 -4.66 -4.03
C VAL A 350 15.67 -3.26 -3.90
N SER A 351 16.33 -2.78 -4.96
CA SER A 351 16.91 -1.43 -5.03
C SER A 351 15.90 -0.29 -4.80
N LYS A 352 14.61 -0.54 -5.05
CA LYS A 352 13.50 0.41 -4.92
C LYS A 352 12.61 0.12 -3.71
N SER A 353 12.96 -0.86 -2.88
CA SER A 353 12.08 -1.45 -1.86
C SER A 353 12.66 -1.33 -0.45
N LEU A 354 11.78 -1.17 0.57
CA LEU A 354 12.15 -1.36 1.98
C LEU A 354 12.15 -2.83 2.41
N GLN A 355 11.67 -3.73 1.56
CA GLN A 355 11.61 -5.18 1.78
C GLN A 355 12.57 -5.88 0.83
N THR A 356 13.31 -6.86 1.36
CA THR A 356 13.95 -7.92 0.56
C THR A 356 12.85 -8.88 0.07
N THR A 357 12.66 -10.03 0.72
CA THR A 357 11.62 -11.00 0.34
C THR A 357 10.23 -10.35 0.31
N ARG A 358 9.60 -10.42 -0.87
CA ARG A 358 8.34 -9.73 -1.19
C ARG A 358 7.53 -10.56 -2.17
N ARG A 359 6.21 -10.59 -2.01
CA ARG A 359 5.31 -11.35 -2.88
C ARG A 359 4.89 -10.57 -4.13
N PHE A 360 4.44 -11.27 -5.17
CA PHE A 360 3.99 -10.69 -6.43
C PHE A 360 2.56 -10.08 -6.35
N ASP A 361 2.34 -9.13 -5.44
CA ASP A 361 1.03 -8.48 -5.26
C ASP A 361 0.57 -7.69 -6.50
N ALA A 362 1.49 -7.29 -7.39
CA ALA A 362 1.19 -6.66 -8.68
C ALA A 362 0.33 -7.54 -9.62
N LEU A 363 0.41 -8.87 -9.50
CA LEU A 363 -0.41 -9.82 -10.27
C LEU A 363 -1.92 -9.55 -10.09
N LYS A 364 -2.33 -9.14 -8.87
CA LYS A 364 -3.72 -8.92 -8.50
C LYS A 364 -4.35 -7.77 -9.27
N LEU A 365 -3.67 -6.62 -9.27
CA LEU A 365 -4.10 -5.44 -10.02
C LEU A 365 -4.03 -5.69 -11.53
N TRP A 366 -2.95 -6.33 -12.03
CA TRP A 366 -2.84 -6.69 -13.44
C TRP A 366 -4.01 -7.57 -13.90
N MET A 367 -4.28 -8.69 -13.22
CA MET A 367 -5.39 -9.58 -13.58
C MET A 367 -6.76 -8.90 -13.43
N GLY A 368 -6.91 -7.96 -12.49
CA GLY A 368 -8.11 -7.11 -12.40
C GLY A 368 -8.31 -6.24 -13.64
N LEU A 369 -7.25 -5.59 -14.12
CA LEU A 369 -7.28 -4.74 -15.31
C LEU A 369 -7.48 -5.55 -16.60
N GLU A 370 -6.88 -6.72 -16.72
CA GLU A 370 -7.08 -7.63 -17.87
C GLU A 370 -8.50 -8.20 -17.92
N ALA A 371 -9.07 -8.58 -16.78
CA ALA A 371 -10.38 -9.23 -16.73
C ALA A 371 -11.57 -8.27 -16.90
N LEU A 372 -11.43 -7.01 -16.46
CA LEU A 372 -12.49 -5.99 -16.53
C LEU A 372 -12.29 -5.00 -17.69
N GLY A 373 -11.04 -4.77 -18.10
CA GLY A 373 -10.68 -3.57 -18.87
C GLY A 373 -10.83 -2.29 -18.04
N GLN A 374 -10.19 -1.21 -18.49
CA GLN A 374 -10.16 0.05 -17.74
C GLN A 374 -11.57 0.64 -17.51
N LYS A 375 -12.45 0.58 -18.53
CA LYS A 375 -13.79 1.16 -18.47
C LYS A 375 -14.68 0.52 -17.39
N GLN A 376 -14.78 -0.81 -17.35
CA GLN A 376 -15.64 -1.46 -16.35
C GLN A 376 -15.05 -1.32 -14.95
N TYR A 377 -13.72 -1.24 -14.82
CA TYR A 377 -13.07 -0.92 -13.55
C TYR A 377 -13.41 0.51 -13.08
N ALA A 378 -13.38 1.48 -14.00
CA ALA A 378 -13.81 2.86 -13.74
C ALA A 378 -15.28 2.92 -13.29
N GLU A 379 -16.18 2.20 -13.98
CA GLU A 379 -17.61 2.12 -13.62
C GLU A 379 -17.84 1.59 -12.20
N ILE A 380 -17.04 0.62 -11.72
CA ILE A 380 -17.12 0.10 -10.35
C ILE A 380 -16.70 1.18 -9.32
N ILE A 381 -15.63 1.93 -9.60
CA ILE A 381 -15.13 3.01 -8.74
C ILE A 381 -16.12 4.18 -8.71
N ASP A 382 -16.62 4.58 -9.88
CA ASP A 382 -17.57 5.67 -10.06
C ASP A 382 -18.94 5.37 -9.46
N HIS A 383 -19.34 4.08 -9.43
CA HIS A 383 -20.56 3.65 -8.75
C HIS A 383 -20.48 3.93 -7.24
N GLY A 384 -19.35 3.63 -6.59
CA GLY A 384 -19.16 3.92 -5.16
C GLY A 384 -19.30 5.41 -4.83
N VAL A 385 -18.67 6.28 -5.65
CA VAL A 385 -18.79 7.74 -5.50
C VAL A 385 -20.21 8.23 -5.78
N THR A 386 -20.87 7.70 -6.82
CA THR A 386 -22.23 8.09 -7.21
C THR A 386 -23.28 7.62 -6.18
N LEU A 387 -23.08 6.46 -5.54
CA LEU A 387 -23.97 5.95 -4.50
C LEU A 387 -23.88 6.78 -3.21
N ALA A 388 -22.69 7.26 -2.85
CA ALA A 388 -22.49 8.14 -1.70
C ALA A 388 -23.09 9.56 -1.87
N GLN A 389 -23.59 9.89 -3.06
CA GLN A 389 -24.27 11.16 -3.37
C GLN A 389 -25.82 11.07 -3.29
N GLN A 390 -26.36 9.87 -3.00
CA GLN A 390 -27.80 9.58 -2.93
C GLN A 390 -28.30 9.52 -1.48
#